data_AF-A0A537ZDB3-F1
#
_entry.id   AF-A0A537ZDB3-F1
#
_cell.length_a   1.000
_cell.length_b   1.000
_cell.length_c   1.000
_cell.angle_alpha   90.00
_cell.angle_beta   90.00
_cell.angle_gamma   90.00
#
_symmetry.space_group_name_H-M   'P 1'
#
loop_
_entity.id
_entity.type
_entity.pdbx_description
1 polymer ?
#
loop_
_entity_poly.entity_id
_entity_poly.type
_entity_poly.pdbx_seq_one_letter_code
_entity_poly.pdbx_strand_id
1 'polypeptide(L)'
;MDCDRARRAISERMDGERLSPRLTTAVERHVAGCTACAAFEAGAWKLREAARFEVAPAVPDLVDSIMASVERETQERRPVRLRLLPGGRTRRPLLPGRIRLAPVAAALAVGLVAGSVAVGGPWQRPEGLSVDAAEVTRGVAAAATTLSAYQARFAVTEYHFAPDVPVREFSMNVWFQAPERFRLDVVDHTQYPNRDVTPTDLELIVNGSSWYSVGPSACPIDVCPPSETVVENRVPFSSTTPAPTDLILPVTSLADANQLQVVGRGSVLGRPAIEVRLPFDRAEPLFPFLSLGGSWRPFFGADQVDLWLDAKSWFPLSYAVYPLLDSRSSRWRRCRWTANRRPPAPSESLTSRARGTRERSRSRSRRPRRRPASSRSSRRTLTAWACIRWCCPLLRPRRASPSRRSSPTPRAWPG
;
A
#
# COMPACT_ATOMS: atom_id res chain seq x y z
N MET A 1 35.90 2.97 -16.93
CA MET A 1 35.01 1.90 -16.41
C MET A 1 34.19 1.41 -17.57
N ASP A 2 34.13 0.10 -17.79
CA ASP A 2 33.27 -0.53 -18.79
C ASP A 2 31.83 -0.72 -18.26
N CYS A 3 30.89 -1.01 -19.17
CA CYS A 3 29.47 -1.14 -18.85
C CYS A 3 29.18 -2.37 -17.98
N ASP A 4 29.89 -3.48 -18.15
CA ASP A 4 29.61 -4.72 -17.42
C ASP A 4 30.00 -4.58 -15.94
N ARG A 5 31.16 -3.98 -15.68
CA ARG A 5 31.60 -3.65 -14.33
C ARG A 5 30.69 -2.61 -13.68
N ALA A 6 30.18 -1.64 -14.45
CA ALA A 6 29.22 -0.66 -13.94
C ALA A 6 27.88 -1.33 -13.56
N ARG A 7 27.34 -2.20 -14.42
CA ARG A 7 26.10 -2.95 -14.15
C ARG A 7 26.22 -3.87 -12.95
N ARG A 8 27.36 -4.57 -12.81
CA ARG A 8 27.63 -5.43 -11.65
C ARG A 8 27.65 -4.61 -10.36
N ALA A 9 28.38 -3.50 -10.33
CA ALA A 9 28.43 -2.63 -9.16
C ALA A 9 27.05 -2.01 -8.83
N ILE A 10 26.24 -1.68 -9.85
CA ILE A 10 24.86 -1.23 -9.65
C ILE A 10 24.02 -2.34 -8.97
N SER A 11 24.14 -3.58 -9.43
CA SER A 11 23.47 -4.75 -8.82
C SER A 11 23.92 -4.98 -7.38
N GLU A 12 25.23 -5.04 -7.14
CA GLU A 12 25.80 -5.20 -5.79
C GLU A 12 25.26 -4.15 -4.82
N ARG A 13 25.23 -2.88 -5.23
CA ARG A 13 24.65 -1.79 -4.42
C ARG A 13 23.14 -1.97 -4.20
N MET A 14 22.39 -2.48 -5.18
CA MET A 14 20.97 -2.79 -5.03
C MET A 14 20.72 -3.95 -4.06
N ASP A 15 21.65 -4.92 -4.00
CA ASP A 15 21.61 -6.05 -3.06
C ASP A 15 22.04 -5.66 -1.63
N GLY A 16 22.43 -4.40 -1.43
CA GLY A 16 22.81 -3.84 -0.12
C GLY A 16 24.30 -3.93 0.18
N GLU A 17 25.13 -4.38 -0.78
CA GLU A 17 26.58 -4.44 -0.62
C GLU A 17 27.18 -3.02 -0.59
N ARG A 18 28.12 -2.79 0.33
CA ARG A 18 28.83 -1.51 0.43
C ARG A 18 29.99 -1.47 -0.55
N LEU A 19 29.83 -0.66 -1.60
CA LEU A 19 30.91 -0.37 -2.52
C LEU A 19 31.95 0.57 -1.88
N SER A 20 33.22 0.39 -2.25
CA SER A 20 34.27 1.35 -1.87
C SER A 20 33.97 2.76 -2.43
N PRO A 21 34.33 3.85 -1.73
CA PRO A 21 34.03 5.22 -2.18
C PRO A 21 34.54 5.53 -3.60
N ARG A 22 35.73 5.02 -3.95
CA ARG A 22 36.32 5.18 -5.29
C ARG A 22 35.49 4.50 -6.37
N LEU A 23 34.91 3.34 -6.07
CA LEU A 23 34.07 2.59 -6.98
C LEU A 23 32.71 3.29 -7.15
N THR A 24 32.11 3.76 -6.06
CA THR A 24 30.86 4.54 -6.08
C THR A 24 30.97 5.75 -7.02
N THR A 25 31.99 6.60 -6.83
CA THR A 25 32.20 7.77 -7.70
C THR A 25 32.50 7.38 -9.16
N ALA A 26 33.16 6.25 -9.40
CA ALA A 26 33.42 5.76 -10.76
C ALA A 26 32.13 5.29 -11.46
N VAL A 27 31.25 4.61 -10.74
CA VAL A 27 29.92 4.18 -11.22
C VAL A 27 29.04 5.40 -11.51
N GLU A 28 28.93 6.34 -10.58
CA GLU A 28 28.11 7.55 -10.75
C GLU A 28 28.53 8.36 -11.98
N ARG A 29 29.84 8.59 -12.16
CA ARG A 29 30.37 9.28 -13.33
C ARG A 29 30.07 8.53 -14.62
N HIS A 30 30.13 7.21 -14.61
CA HIS A 30 29.85 6.38 -15.78
C HIS A 30 28.36 6.40 -16.14
N VAL A 31 27.47 6.25 -15.15
CA VAL A 31 26.02 6.32 -15.35
C VAL A 31 25.60 7.67 -15.92
N ALA A 32 26.17 8.77 -15.43
CA ALA A 32 25.90 10.11 -15.94
C ALA A 32 26.28 10.29 -17.43
N GLY A 33 27.29 9.54 -17.91
CA GLY A 33 27.77 9.61 -19.30
C GLY A 33 27.26 8.51 -20.23
N CYS A 34 26.63 7.45 -19.70
CA CYS A 34 26.23 6.27 -20.47
C CYS A 34 24.71 6.02 -20.38
N THR A 35 24.00 6.28 -21.48
CA THR A 35 22.53 6.13 -21.55
C THR A 35 22.07 4.69 -21.31
N ALA A 36 22.86 3.68 -21.72
CA ALA A 36 22.53 2.27 -21.50
C ALA A 36 22.62 1.88 -20.02
N CYS A 37 23.62 2.39 -19.29
CA CYS A 37 23.77 2.13 -17.86
C CYS A 37 22.76 2.92 -17.03
N ALA A 38 22.40 4.15 -17.43
CA ALA A 38 21.30 4.91 -16.82
C ALA A 38 19.94 4.22 -17.00
N ALA A 39 19.67 3.69 -18.20
CA ALA A 39 18.45 2.92 -18.45
C ALA A 39 18.42 1.60 -17.65
N PHE A 40 19.56 0.92 -17.54
CA PHE A 40 19.69 -0.28 -16.71
C PHE A 40 19.41 0.01 -15.23
N GLU A 41 20.04 1.04 -14.65
CA GLU A 41 19.82 1.42 -13.25
C GLU A 41 18.35 1.78 -12.99
N ALA A 42 17.75 2.61 -13.85
CA ALA A 42 16.34 2.98 -13.73
C ALA A 42 15.40 1.76 -13.89
N GLY A 43 15.70 0.85 -14.82
CA GLY A 43 14.93 -0.37 -15.02
C GLY A 43 15.03 -1.35 -13.85
N ALA A 44 16.22 -1.51 -13.28
CA ALA A 44 16.45 -2.39 -12.14
C ALA A 44 15.81 -1.85 -10.86
N TRP A 45 15.82 -0.53 -10.62
CA TRP A 45 15.05 0.07 -9.52
C TRP A 45 13.54 -0.13 -9.69
N LYS A 46 13.01 0.07 -10.89
CA LYS A 46 11.59 -0.21 -11.19
C LYS A 46 11.21 -1.67 -10.98
N LEU A 47 12.08 -2.59 -11.36
CA LEU A 47 11.86 -4.03 -11.15
C LEU A 47 11.82 -4.35 -9.66
N ARG A 48 12.73 -3.78 -8.86
CA ARG A 48 12.76 -3.98 -7.41
C ARG A 48 11.53 -3.38 -6.70
N GLU A 49 11.07 -2.22 -7.16
CA GLU A 49 9.84 -1.58 -6.69
C GLU A 49 8.61 -2.47 -6.99
N ALA A 50 8.54 -3.03 -8.20
CA ALA A 50 7.44 -3.92 -8.60
C ALA A 50 7.51 -5.31 -7.96
N ALA A 51 8.71 -5.81 -7.65
CA ALA A 51 8.96 -7.13 -7.08
C ALA A 51 8.99 -7.13 -5.53
N ARG A 52 8.39 -6.13 -4.87
CA ARG A 52 8.17 -6.13 -3.42
C ARG A 52 7.23 -7.28 -3.02
N PHE A 53 7.80 -8.47 -2.89
CA PHE A 53 7.22 -9.57 -2.13
C PHE A 53 7.67 -9.41 -0.68
N GLU A 54 6.73 -9.39 0.25
CA GLU A 54 7.05 -9.48 1.67
C GLU A 54 7.84 -10.76 1.94
N VAL A 55 8.89 -10.66 2.76
CA VAL A 55 9.46 -11.85 3.40
C VAL A 55 8.37 -12.37 4.33
N ALA A 56 7.83 -13.55 4.03
CA ALA A 56 6.83 -14.18 4.88
C ALA A 56 7.36 -14.22 6.32
N PRO A 57 6.60 -13.73 7.32
CA PRO A 57 6.99 -13.90 8.71
C PRO A 57 7.23 -15.39 8.98
N ALA A 58 8.16 -15.73 9.87
CA ALA A 58 8.45 -17.11 10.20
C ALA A 58 7.15 -17.83 10.59
N VAL A 59 6.64 -18.68 9.68
CA VAL A 59 5.42 -19.43 9.91
C VAL A 59 5.76 -20.48 10.96
N PRO A 60 5.16 -20.43 12.16
CA PRO A 60 5.42 -21.43 13.17
C PRO A 60 5.07 -22.81 12.59
N ASP A 61 5.85 -23.84 12.93
CA ASP A 61 5.52 -25.20 12.55
C ASP A 61 4.23 -25.60 13.28
N LEU A 62 3.13 -25.65 12.53
CA LEU A 62 1.81 -26.00 13.04
C LEU A 62 1.47 -27.48 12.84
N VAL A 63 2.42 -28.31 12.38
CA VAL A 63 2.15 -29.74 12.13
C VAL A 63 1.57 -30.42 13.36
N ASP A 64 2.18 -30.23 14.53
CA ASP A 64 1.69 -30.85 15.78
C ASP A 64 0.31 -30.32 16.19
N SER A 65 0.09 -29.01 16.02
CA SER A 65 -1.20 -28.34 16.31
C SER A 65 -2.34 -28.86 15.42
N ILE A 66 -2.04 -29.05 14.13
CA ILE A 66 -2.98 -29.56 13.13
C ILE A 66 -3.26 -31.04 13.38
N MET A 67 -2.23 -31.86 13.61
CA MET A 67 -2.39 -33.30 13.88
C MET A 67 -3.18 -33.53 15.17
N ALA A 68 -2.93 -32.75 16.23
CA ALA A 68 -3.72 -32.81 17.46
C ALA A 68 -5.19 -32.39 17.25
N SER A 69 -5.46 -31.50 16.30
CA SER A 69 -6.84 -31.11 15.97
C SER A 69 -7.57 -32.18 15.15
N VAL A 70 -6.87 -32.84 14.23
CA VAL A 70 -7.41 -33.96 13.44
C VAL A 70 -7.69 -35.18 14.33
N GLU A 71 -6.84 -35.48 15.31
CA GLU A 71 -7.07 -36.56 16.28
C GLU A 71 -8.31 -36.32 17.14
N ARG A 72 -8.51 -35.09 17.62
CA ARG A 72 -9.74 -34.72 18.36
C ARG A 72 -10.98 -34.87 17.50
N GLU A 73 -10.93 -34.41 16.25
CA GLU A 73 -12.08 -34.51 15.33
C GLU A 73 -12.39 -35.96 14.97
N THR A 74 -11.38 -36.84 14.94
CA THR A 74 -11.53 -38.28 14.70
C THR A 74 -12.10 -38.99 15.93
N GLN A 75 -11.73 -38.57 17.15
CA GLN A 75 -12.29 -39.12 18.41
C GLN A 75 -13.73 -38.68 18.67
N GLU A 76 -14.12 -37.48 18.24
CA GLU A 76 -15.47 -36.93 18.43
C GLU A 76 -16.51 -37.53 17.47
N ARG A 77 -16.08 -38.18 16.38
CA ARG A 77 -16.97 -38.95 15.48
C ARG A 77 -17.37 -40.29 16.10
N ARG A 78 -18.33 -40.24 17.03
CA ARG A 78 -19.04 -41.45 17.50
C ARG A 78 -19.78 -42.13 16.32
N PRO A 79 -19.64 -43.45 16.10
CA PRO A 79 -20.45 -44.14 15.10
C PRO A 79 -21.93 -44.11 15.52
N VAL A 80 -22.76 -43.52 14.67
CA VAL A 80 -24.23 -43.54 14.81
C VAL A 80 -24.70 -44.99 14.69
N ARG A 81 -25.00 -45.64 15.82
CA ARG A 81 -25.68 -46.93 15.82
C ARG A 81 -27.14 -46.70 15.44
N LEU A 82 -27.49 -46.97 14.18
CA LEU A 82 -28.88 -47.14 13.75
C LEU A 82 -29.52 -48.26 14.58
N ARG A 83 -30.37 -47.88 15.55
CA ARG A 83 -31.29 -48.82 16.19
C ARG A 83 -32.39 -49.17 15.20
N LEU A 84 -32.30 -50.36 14.60
CA LEU A 84 -33.47 -51.01 14.01
C LEU A 84 -34.50 -51.26 15.13
N LEU A 85 -35.67 -50.64 15.02
CA LEU A 85 -36.82 -50.95 15.87
C LEU A 85 -37.46 -52.27 15.41
N PRO A 86 -37.73 -53.23 16.30
CA PRO A 86 -38.42 -54.47 15.94
C PRO A 86 -39.92 -54.23 15.79
N GLY A 87 -40.51 -54.91 14.82
CA GLY A 87 -41.93 -54.81 14.48
C GLY A 87 -42.85 -55.23 15.62
N GLY A 88 -43.93 -54.46 15.79
CA GLY A 88 -45.07 -54.79 16.64
C GLY A 88 -46.37 -54.45 15.92
N ARG A 89 -47.08 -55.48 15.46
CA ARG A 89 -48.49 -55.41 15.06
C ARG A 89 -49.32 -54.93 16.25
N THR A 90 -50.22 -53.96 16.07
CA THR A 90 -51.66 -54.12 16.41
C THR A 90 -52.50 -52.88 16.04
N ARG A 91 -53.59 -53.17 15.31
CA ARG A 91 -54.96 -52.62 15.40
C ARG A 91 -55.20 -51.12 15.16
N ARG A 92 -55.76 -50.86 13.96
CA ARG A 92 -56.75 -49.80 13.69
C ARG A 92 -57.93 -49.89 14.67
N PRO A 93 -58.54 -48.74 14.97
CA PRO A 93 -59.94 -48.60 14.59
C PRO A 93 -60.20 -47.38 13.70
N LEU A 94 -61.22 -47.54 12.87
CA LEU A 94 -61.78 -46.60 11.91
C LEU A 94 -62.83 -45.69 12.59
N LEU A 95 -63.15 -44.60 11.87
CA LEU A 95 -64.39 -43.79 11.87
C LEU A 95 -64.34 -42.46 12.67
N PRO A 96 -65.22 -41.48 12.35
CA PRO A 96 -65.19 -40.68 11.11
C PRO A 96 -65.48 -39.18 11.41
N GLY A 97 -65.05 -38.22 10.59
CA GLY A 97 -65.32 -36.83 11.01
C GLY A 97 -65.05 -35.70 10.04
N ARG A 98 -65.85 -35.64 8.97
CA ARG A 98 -66.38 -34.40 8.37
C ARG A 98 -65.39 -33.32 7.94
N ILE A 99 -65.04 -33.42 6.67
CA ILE A 99 -64.78 -32.29 5.78
C ILE A 99 -65.94 -31.28 5.87
N ARG A 100 -65.64 -30.02 6.20
CA ARG A 100 -66.45 -28.87 5.80
C ARG A 100 -65.55 -27.89 5.06
N LEU A 101 -65.61 -27.99 3.74
CA LEU A 101 -65.36 -26.88 2.83
C LEU A 101 -66.54 -25.91 2.95
N ALA A 102 -66.28 -24.65 3.29
CA ALA A 102 -67.12 -23.56 2.86
C ALA A 102 -66.26 -22.27 2.70
N PRO A 103 -66.58 -21.43 1.71
CA PRO A 103 -65.69 -20.41 1.20
C PRO A 103 -65.97 -19.06 1.85
N VAL A 104 -64.93 -18.28 2.13
CA VAL A 104 -65.06 -16.83 2.33
C VAL A 104 -64.12 -16.16 1.34
N ALA A 105 -64.68 -15.90 0.17
CA ALA A 105 -64.20 -14.85 -0.71
C ALA A 105 -64.56 -13.48 -0.11
N ALA A 106 -63.76 -12.48 -0.46
CA ALA A 106 -63.92 -11.04 -0.24
C ALA A 106 -63.36 -10.47 1.08
N ALA A 107 -62.07 -10.11 1.05
CA ALA A 107 -61.67 -8.72 1.26
C ALA A 107 -60.36 -8.45 0.50
N LEU A 108 -60.50 -7.73 -0.61
CA LEU A 108 -59.43 -7.07 -1.33
C LEU A 108 -58.78 -6.00 -0.45
N ALA A 109 -57.47 -5.87 -0.62
CA ALA A 109 -56.62 -4.72 -0.29
C ALA A 109 -56.23 -4.50 1.18
N VAL A 110 -54.95 -4.10 1.32
CA VAL A 110 -54.21 -3.64 2.50
C VAL A 110 -53.48 -4.73 3.29
N GLY A 111 -52.16 -4.77 3.11
CA GLY A 111 -51.24 -5.52 3.98
C GLY A 111 -49.96 -6.05 3.35
N LEU A 112 -49.68 -5.78 2.07
CA LEU A 112 -48.42 -6.14 1.42
C LEU A 112 -47.40 -4.99 1.56
N VAL A 113 -47.10 -4.61 2.81
CA VAL A 113 -46.02 -3.65 3.18
C VAL A 113 -45.49 -4.01 4.58
N ALA A 114 -44.67 -5.07 4.67
CA ALA A 114 -43.78 -5.30 5.80
C ALA A 114 -42.75 -6.38 5.41
N GLY A 115 -41.63 -5.97 4.80
CA GLY A 115 -40.56 -6.89 4.45
C GLY A 115 -39.48 -6.37 3.51
N SER A 116 -39.55 -5.11 3.07
CA SER A 116 -38.58 -4.53 2.13
C SER A 116 -38.26 -3.06 2.43
N VAL A 117 -37.93 -2.75 3.69
CA VAL A 117 -37.33 -1.47 4.06
C VAL A 117 -36.17 -1.71 5.02
N ALA A 118 -35.01 -2.04 4.46
CA ALA A 118 -33.72 -1.69 5.04
C ALA A 118 -32.63 -1.84 3.97
N VAL A 119 -32.07 -0.68 3.59
CA VAL A 119 -30.87 -0.47 2.75
C VAL A 119 -31.08 -0.55 1.23
N GLY A 120 -31.61 0.53 0.65
CA GLY A 120 -31.65 0.74 -0.80
C GLY A 120 -31.75 2.22 -1.14
N GLY A 121 -30.66 2.97 -0.95
CA GLY A 121 -30.54 4.35 -1.43
C GLY A 121 -30.49 4.43 -2.97
N PRO A 122 -30.70 5.62 -3.55
CA PRO A 122 -30.89 5.81 -4.99
C PRO A 122 -29.57 5.75 -5.76
N TRP A 123 -29.04 4.54 -5.94
CA TRP A 123 -27.98 4.25 -6.90
C TRP A 123 -28.41 3.02 -7.68
N GLN A 124 -29.01 3.25 -8.85
CA GLN A 124 -29.21 2.18 -9.82
C GLN A 124 -27.84 1.64 -10.22
N ARG A 125 -27.58 0.36 -9.95
CA ARG A 125 -26.43 -0.34 -10.51
C ARG A 125 -26.66 -0.46 -12.02
N PRO A 126 -25.86 0.16 -12.88
CA PRO A 126 -25.91 -0.15 -14.30
C PRO A 126 -25.44 -1.61 -14.46
N GLU A 127 -26.28 -2.46 -15.04
CA GLU A 127 -25.84 -3.75 -15.56
C GLU A 127 -24.74 -3.47 -16.60
N GLY A 128 -23.49 -3.76 -16.25
CA GLY A 128 -22.37 -3.48 -17.14
C GLY A 128 -21.12 -4.24 -16.71
N LEU A 129 -20.77 -5.27 -17.49
CA LEU A 129 -19.48 -5.99 -17.55
C LEU A 129 -18.78 -6.19 -16.20
N SER A 130 -18.93 -7.35 -15.57
CA SER A 130 -18.22 -7.71 -14.34
C SER A 130 -16.71 -7.43 -14.46
N VAL A 131 -16.17 -6.56 -13.60
CA VAL A 131 -14.72 -6.44 -13.40
C VAL A 131 -14.30 -7.65 -12.57
N ASP A 132 -13.34 -8.41 -13.08
CA ASP A 132 -12.77 -9.54 -12.34
C ASP A 132 -11.66 -9.08 -11.38
N ALA A 133 -11.49 -9.79 -10.27
CA ALA A 133 -10.42 -9.54 -9.30
C ALA A 133 -9.03 -9.56 -9.97
N ALA A 134 -8.81 -10.49 -10.90
CA ALA A 134 -7.57 -10.57 -11.66
C ALA A 134 -7.36 -9.38 -12.62
N GLU A 135 -8.42 -8.69 -13.04
CA GLU A 135 -8.32 -7.44 -13.80
C GLU A 135 -7.83 -6.31 -12.90
N VAL A 136 -8.35 -6.21 -11.68
CA VAL A 136 -7.92 -5.22 -10.68
C VAL A 136 -6.44 -5.38 -10.35
N THR A 137 -6.01 -6.60 -9.99
CA THR A 137 -4.61 -6.88 -9.65
C THR A 137 -3.67 -6.51 -10.81
N ARG A 138 -4.01 -6.92 -12.04
CA ARG A 138 -3.20 -6.58 -13.23
C ARG A 138 -3.21 -5.08 -13.54
N GLY A 139 -4.34 -4.41 -13.37
CA GLY A 139 -4.49 -2.97 -13.60
C GLY A 139 -3.61 -2.15 -12.64
N VAL A 140 -3.66 -2.50 -11.36
CA VAL A 140 -2.84 -1.88 -10.30
C VAL A 140 -1.35 -2.13 -10.57
N ALA A 141 -0.95 -3.38 -10.85
CA ALA A 141 0.43 -3.70 -11.18
C ALA A 141 0.93 -2.96 -12.44
N ALA A 142 0.11 -2.85 -13.47
CA ALA A 142 0.44 -2.10 -14.68
C ALA A 142 0.61 -0.61 -14.41
N ALA A 143 -0.30 -0.01 -13.62
CA ALA A 143 -0.22 1.40 -13.23
C ALA A 143 1.09 1.71 -12.50
N ALA A 144 1.55 0.80 -11.62
CA ALA A 144 2.79 0.97 -10.85
C ALA A 144 4.01 1.20 -11.75
N THR A 145 4.10 0.49 -12.87
CA THR A 145 5.25 0.60 -13.80
C THR A 145 5.37 1.96 -14.49
N THR A 146 4.25 2.69 -14.56
CA THR A 146 4.11 3.97 -15.26
C THR A 146 4.05 5.17 -14.32
N LEU A 147 3.80 4.94 -13.04
CA LEU A 147 3.75 5.97 -12.02
C LEU A 147 5.11 6.66 -11.90
N SER A 148 5.09 7.99 -11.96
CA SER A 148 6.30 8.82 -11.82
C SER A 148 6.17 9.93 -10.81
N ALA A 149 4.94 10.43 -10.61
CA ALA A 149 4.61 11.37 -9.57
C ALA A 149 3.13 11.21 -9.18
N TYR A 150 2.83 11.51 -7.92
CA TYR A 150 1.48 11.52 -7.39
C TYR A 150 1.35 12.62 -6.33
N GLN A 151 0.17 13.22 -6.25
CA GLN A 151 -0.19 14.16 -5.20
C GLN A 151 -1.67 14.00 -4.89
N ALA A 152 -2.00 13.86 -3.61
CA ALA A 152 -3.39 13.82 -3.16
C ALA A 152 -3.55 14.44 -1.77
N ARG A 153 -4.79 14.82 -1.47
CA ARG A 153 -5.23 15.19 -0.14
C ARG A 153 -6.42 14.32 0.24
N PHE A 154 -6.36 13.72 1.41
CA PHE A 154 -7.43 12.94 2.01
C PHE A 154 -8.03 13.73 3.17
N ALA A 155 -9.35 13.66 3.28
CA ALA A 155 -10.07 13.96 4.50
C ALA A 155 -10.30 12.64 5.23
N VAL A 156 -9.89 12.59 6.49
CA VAL A 156 -10.05 11.44 7.37
C VAL A 156 -11.14 11.78 8.37
N THR A 157 -12.06 10.86 8.57
CA THR A 157 -13.03 10.94 9.66
C THR A 157 -12.97 9.64 10.43
N GLU A 158 -12.59 9.73 11.71
CA GLU A 158 -12.59 8.61 12.63
C GLU A 158 -13.79 8.74 13.57
N TYR A 159 -14.53 7.65 13.75
CA TYR A 159 -15.73 7.63 14.57
C TYR A 159 -15.52 6.82 15.84
N HIS A 160 -16.07 7.34 16.94
CA HIS A 160 -16.10 6.68 18.24
C HIS A 160 -14.69 6.36 18.77
N PHE A 161 -13.80 7.34 18.71
CA PHE A 161 -12.47 7.25 19.31
C PHE A 161 -12.54 7.19 20.84
N ALA A 162 -13.32 8.11 21.44
CA ALA A 162 -13.63 8.15 22.87
C ALA A 162 -15.09 8.61 23.10
N PRO A 163 -15.68 8.40 24.29
CA PRO A 163 -17.06 8.80 24.56
C PRO A 163 -17.30 10.32 24.43
N ASP A 164 -16.30 11.12 24.78
CA ASP A 164 -16.26 12.59 24.72
C ASP A 164 -15.67 13.12 23.40
N VAL A 165 -15.03 12.25 22.61
CA VAL A 165 -14.54 12.54 21.25
C VAL A 165 -15.20 11.57 20.25
N PRO A 166 -16.49 11.79 19.93
CA PRO A 166 -17.26 10.86 19.10
C PRO A 166 -16.86 10.90 17.62
N VAL A 167 -16.25 11.99 17.16
CA VAL A 167 -15.76 12.19 15.79
C VAL A 167 -14.42 12.91 15.85
N ARG A 168 -13.43 12.39 15.12
CA ARG A 168 -12.14 13.05 14.87
C ARG A 168 -12.00 13.31 13.38
N GLU A 169 -11.43 14.46 13.05
CA GLU A 169 -11.26 14.91 11.68
C GLU A 169 -9.80 15.22 11.40
N PHE A 170 -9.27 14.70 10.29
CA PHE A 170 -7.88 14.94 9.90
C PHE A 170 -7.80 15.31 8.43
N SER A 171 -6.73 16.01 8.08
CA SER A 171 -6.31 16.15 6.69
C SER A 171 -4.98 15.47 6.49
N MET A 172 -4.91 14.61 5.48
CA MET A 172 -3.69 13.91 5.11
C MET A 172 -3.26 14.34 3.71
N ASN A 173 -2.05 14.88 3.56
CA ASN A 173 -1.48 15.25 2.28
C ASN A 173 -0.37 14.27 1.91
N VAL A 174 -0.40 13.79 0.67
CA VAL A 174 0.54 12.78 0.17
C VAL A 174 1.19 13.31 -1.10
N TRP A 175 2.52 13.23 -1.14
CA TRP A 175 3.31 13.51 -2.33
C TRP A 175 4.25 12.36 -2.60
N PHE A 176 4.37 12.01 -3.87
CA PHE A 176 5.31 11.03 -4.33
C PHE A 176 5.95 11.45 -5.64
N GLN A 177 7.23 11.13 -5.76
CA GLN A 177 7.97 11.19 -6.99
C GLN A 177 8.93 9.99 -7.04
N ALA A 178 8.82 9.19 -8.10
CA ALA A 178 9.72 8.08 -8.34
C ALA A 178 11.18 8.58 -8.45
N PRO A 179 12.18 7.80 -8.02
CA PRO A 179 12.07 6.42 -7.53
C PRO A 179 11.67 6.29 -6.05
N GLU A 180 11.98 7.27 -5.20
CA GLU A 180 11.77 7.11 -3.75
C GLU A 180 11.76 8.44 -2.99
N ARG A 181 11.02 9.41 -3.53
CA ARG A 181 10.71 10.66 -2.84
C ARG A 181 9.26 10.62 -2.40
N PHE A 182 9.04 10.62 -1.11
CA PHE A 182 7.71 10.52 -0.52
C PHE A 182 7.59 11.53 0.61
N ARG A 183 6.43 12.18 0.71
CA ARG A 183 6.06 13.00 1.85
C ARG A 183 4.62 12.69 2.24
N LEU A 184 4.40 12.56 3.54
CA LEU A 184 3.09 12.42 4.15
C LEU A 184 3.00 13.42 5.29
N ASP A 185 1.98 14.26 5.26
CA ASP A 185 1.63 15.16 6.36
C ASP A 185 0.21 14.84 6.82
N VAL A 186 0.02 14.52 8.09
CA VAL A 186 -1.29 14.38 8.74
C VAL A 186 -1.45 15.53 9.71
N VAL A 187 -2.59 16.21 9.64
CA VAL A 187 -2.95 17.29 10.56
C VAL A 187 -4.30 16.97 11.17
N ASP A 188 -4.35 16.99 12.50
CA ASP A 188 -5.55 16.76 13.29
C ASP A 188 -6.33 18.07 13.48
N HIS A 189 -7.56 18.10 12.97
CA HIS A 189 -8.48 19.24 13.07
C HIS A 189 -9.52 19.05 14.18
N THR A 190 -9.40 17.97 14.96
CA THR A 190 -10.36 17.62 16.01
C THR A 190 -10.37 18.70 17.10
N GLN A 191 -11.58 19.13 17.47
CA GLN A 191 -11.78 19.97 18.65
C GLN A 191 -11.93 19.08 19.88
N TYR A 192 -10.86 18.95 20.66
CA TYR A 192 -10.89 18.16 21.88
C TYR A 192 -11.61 18.90 23.02
N PRO A 193 -12.35 18.18 23.89
CA PRO A 193 -12.96 18.76 25.08
C PRO A 193 -11.95 19.39 26.03
N ASN A 194 -10.77 18.79 26.16
CA ASN A 194 -9.64 19.30 26.92
C ASN A 194 -8.54 19.80 25.98
N ARG A 195 -7.99 20.98 26.25
CA ARG A 195 -6.90 21.60 25.46
C ARG A 195 -5.54 20.96 25.68
N ASP A 196 -5.39 20.20 26.76
CA ASP A 196 -4.14 19.49 27.06
C ASP A 196 -3.99 18.21 26.21
N VAL A 197 -5.04 17.79 25.51
CA VAL A 197 -4.99 16.62 24.61
C VAL A 197 -4.04 16.92 23.45
N THR A 198 -3.07 16.04 23.24
CA THR A 198 -2.09 16.16 22.16
C THR A 198 -2.72 15.80 20.81
N PRO A 199 -2.76 16.72 19.83
CA PRO A 199 -3.25 16.42 18.48
C PRO A 199 -2.39 15.37 17.79
N THR A 200 -2.99 14.54 16.92
CA THR A 200 -2.27 13.54 16.13
C THR A 200 -1.73 14.14 14.83
N ASP A 201 -0.79 15.06 14.95
CA ASP A 201 -0.05 15.63 13.82
C ASP A 201 1.16 14.75 13.49
N LEU A 202 1.29 14.34 12.23
CA LEU A 202 2.37 13.46 11.76
C LEU A 202 3.05 14.05 10.52
N GLU A 203 4.37 13.96 10.46
CA GLU A 203 5.14 14.23 9.26
C GLU A 203 6.06 13.05 8.98
N LEU A 204 6.11 12.62 7.71
CA LEU A 204 7.03 11.62 7.20
C LEU A 204 7.63 12.13 5.90
N ILE A 205 8.97 12.13 5.83
CA ILE A 205 9.74 12.45 4.63
C ILE A 205 10.66 11.28 4.31
N VAL A 206 10.58 10.80 3.08
CA VAL A 206 11.50 9.80 2.53
C VAL A 206 12.15 10.39 1.29
N ASN A 207 13.48 10.42 1.24
CA ASN A 207 14.24 10.94 0.10
C ASN A 207 15.41 10.02 -0.23
N GLY A 208 15.13 8.83 -0.76
CA GLY A 208 16.14 7.86 -1.18
C GLY A 208 17.02 7.33 -0.04
N SER A 209 18.05 8.07 0.35
CA SER A 209 18.99 7.69 1.42
C SER A 209 18.66 8.26 2.80
N SER A 210 17.61 9.09 2.93
CA SER A 210 17.13 9.58 4.22
C SER A 210 15.66 9.25 4.46
N TRP A 211 15.34 8.97 5.72
CA TRP A 211 13.99 8.74 6.21
C TRP A 211 13.83 9.54 7.50
N TYR A 212 12.76 10.30 7.59
CA TYR A 212 12.48 11.21 8.70
C TYR A 212 11.01 11.08 9.07
N SER A 213 10.72 10.90 10.36
CA SER A 213 9.36 11.04 10.86
C SER A 213 9.32 11.81 12.17
N VAL A 214 8.26 12.58 12.35
CA VAL A 214 7.94 13.23 13.62
C VAL A 214 6.44 13.16 13.88
N GLY A 215 6.08 13.00 15.14
CA GLY A 215 4.70 12.95 15.59
C GLY A 215 4.61 12.68 17.09
N PRO A 216 3.42 12.71 17.71
CA PRO A 216 3.27 12.26 19.08
C PRO A 216 3.60 10.77 19.19
N SER A 217 4.21 10.37 20.30
CA SER A 217 4.32 8.95 20.64
C SER A 217 2.93 8.34 20.89
N ALA A 218 2.79 7.03 20.63
CA ALA A 218 1.61 6.30 21.08
C ALA A 218 1.63 6.22 22.61
N CYS A 219 0.70 6.88 23.28
CA CYS A 219 0.67 6.93 24.75
C CYS A 219 -0.77 6.82 25.30
N PRO A 220 -0.94 6.25 26.51
CA PRO A 220 -2.26 6.05 27.10
C PRO A 220 -2.83 7.28 27.83
N ILE A 221 -2.07 8.38 27.89
CA ILE A 221 -2.45 9.63 28.56
C ILE A 221 -2.77 10.70 27.53
N ASP A 222 -3.53 11.72 27.93
CA ASP A 222 -3.97 12.80 27.02
C ASP A 222 -2.79 13.62 26.45
N VAL A 223 -1.70 13.73 27.20
CA VAL A 223 -0.49 14.46 26.82
C VAL A 223 0.59 13.48 26.35
N CYS A 224 0.78 13.35 25.04
CA CYS A 224 1.80 12.46 24.48
C CYS A 224 3.09 13.21 24.16
N PRO A 225 4.26 12.73 24.63
CA PRO A 225 5.52 13.36 24.27
C PRO A 225 5.79 13.18 22.77
N PRO A 226 6.50 14.15 22.13
CA PRO A 226 6.89 14.01 20.74
C PRO A 226 7.87 12.86 20.56
N SER A 227 7.76 12.19 19.42
CA SER A 227 8.65 11.16 18.92
C SER A 227 9.21 11.62 17.58
N GLU A 228 10.53 11.65 17.48
CA GLU A 228 11.24 12.00 16.25
C GLU A 228 12.21 10.88 15.91
N THR A 229 12.20 10.45 14.65
CA THR A 229 13.08 9.40 14.15
C THR A 229 13.76 9.87 12.87
N VAL A 230 15.09 9.83 12.87
CA VAL A 230 15.92 10.21 11.73
C VAL A 230 16.81 9.04 11.36
N VAL A 231 16.74 8.61 10.10
CA VAL A 231 17.59 7.56 9.55
C VAL A 231 18.33 8.10 8.33
N GLU A 232 19.65 8.23 8.47
CA GLU A 232 20.56 8.62 7.40
C GLU A 232 21.28 7.42 6.78
N ASN A 233 21.86 7.60 5.60
CA ASN A 233 22.61 6.56 4.87
C ASN A 233 21.81 5.26 4.67
N ARG A 234 20.49 5.38 4.59
CA ARG A 234 19.58 4.28 4.28
C ARG A 234 19.86 3.76 2.87
N VAL A 235 19.84 2.44 2.72
CA VAL A 235 19.80 1.80 1.40
C VAL A 235 18.46 2.15 0.74
N PRO A 236 18.44 2.64 -0.51
CA PRO A 236 17.18 2.92 -1.19
C PRO A 236 16.28 1.69 -1.22
N PHE A 237 14.98 1.90 -1.04
CA PHE A 237 13.95 0.86 -0.93
C PHE A 237 14.15 -0.12 0.23
N SER A 238 14.70 0.37 1.34
CA SER A 238 14.82 -0.40 2.59
C SER A 238 13.48 -0.96 3.05
N SER A 239 13.47 -2.23 3.49
CA SER A 239 12.31 -2.86 4.12
C SER A 239 12.10 -2.43 5.58
N THR A 240 13.12 -1.91 6.25
CA THR A 240 13.03 -1.47 7.65
C THR A 240 12.48 -0.06 7.81
N THR A 241 12.60 0.76 6.77
CA THR A 241 12.13 2.15 6.71
C THR A 241 11.57 2.40 5.30
N PRO A 242 10.49 1.70 4.92
CA PRO A 242 9.95 1.78 3.57
C PRO A 242 9.22 3.11 3.35
N ALA A 243 9.20 3.58 2.10
CA ALA A 243 8.19 4.53 1.66
C ALA A 243 6.82 3.81 1.56
N PRO A 244 5.75 4.33 2.16
CA PRO A 244 4.44 3.68 2.20
C PRO A 244 3.67 3.90 0.89
N THR A 245 4.14 3.22 -0.15
CA THR A 245 3.65 3.42 -1.53
C THR A 245 2.25 2.87 -1.77
N ASP A 246 1.77 1.95 -0.93
CA ASP A 246 0.42 1.38 -1.06
C ASP A 246 -0.68 2.44 -0.87
N LEU A 247 -0.43 3.47 -0.05
CA LEU A 247 -1.31 4.64 0.07
C LEU A 247 -1.54 5.38 -1.26
N ILE A 248 -0.61 5.26 -2.21
CA ILE A 248 -0.68 5.86 -3.54
C ILE A 248 -1.31 4.90 -4.54
N LEU A 249 -0.82 3.66 -4.52
CA LEU A 249 -1.22 2.61 -5.42
C LEU A 249 -1.06 1.26 -4.68
N PRO A 250 -2.17 0.58 -4.34
CA PRO A 250 -2.18 -0.55 -3.40
C PRO A 250 -1.69 -1.87 -4.03
N VAL A 251 -0.42 -1.91 -4.40
CA VAL A 251 0.18 -3.07 -5.08
C VAL A 251 0.23 -4.27 -4.13
N THR A 252 0.68 -4.08 -2.88
CA THR A 252 0.81 -5.20 -1.94
C THR A 252 -0.56 -5.65 -1.41
N SER A 253 -1.45 -4.69 -1.16
CA SER A 253 -2.80 -4.95 -0.67
C SER A 253 -3.64 -5.76 -1.67
N LEU A 254 -3.50 -5.47 -2.97
CA LEU A 254 -4.29 -6.09 -4.06
C LEU A 254 -3.51 -7.13 -4.88
N ALA A 255 -2.39 -7.62 -4.36
CA ALA A 255 -1.52 -8.60 -5.05
C ALA A 255 -2.19 -9.96 -5.26
N ASP A 256 -3.06 -10.40 -4.34
CA ASP A 256 -3.74 -11.69 -4.39
C ASP A 256 -5.24 -11.52 -4.70
N ALA A 257 -5.62 -11.89 -5.93
CA ALA A 257 -7.01 -11.82 -6.40
C ALA A 257 -7.98 -12.72 -5.61
N ASN A 258 -7.49 -13.75 -4.91
CA ASN A 258 -8.33 -14.63 -4.10
C ASN A 258 -8.70 -14.03 -2.74
N GLN A 259 -7.99 -12.97 -2.32
CA GLN A 259 -8.18 -12.31 -1.03
C GLN A 259 -8.89 -10.96 -1.15
N LEU A 260 -9.48 -10.68 -2.31
CA LEU A 260 -10.28 -9.50 -2.56
C LEU A 260 -11.59 -9.87 -3.24
N GLN A 261 -12.63 -9.10 -2.97
CA GLN A 261 -13.93 -9.19 -3.62
C GLN A 261 -14.17 -7.91 -4.42
N VAL A 262 -14.38 -8.03 -5.73
CA VAL A 262 -14.85 -6.90 -6.52
C VAL A 262 -16.36 -6.75 -6.28
N VAL A 263 -16.77 -5.66 -5.66
CA VAL A 263 -18.18 -5.39 -5.33
C VAL A 263 -18.92 -4.86 -6.54
N GLY A 264 -18.28 -3.99 -7.32
CA GLY A 264 -18.84 -3.47 -8.56
C GLY A 264 -18.21 -2.18 -9.05
N ARG A 265 -18.91 -1.51 -9.95
CA ARG A 265 -18.56 -0.16 -10.43
C ARG A 265 -19.51 0.87 -9.83
N GLY A 266 -19.02 2.09 -9.69
CA GLY A 266 -19.79 3.23 -9.21
C GLY A 266 -19.08 4.53 -9.53
N SER A 267 -19.31 5.55 -8.70
CA SER A 267 -18.61 6.82 -8.81
C SER A 267 -18.27 7.40 -7.46
N VAL A 268 -17.06 7.96 -7.33
CA VAL A 268 -16.61 8.69 -6.15
C VAL A 268 -16.18 10.08 -6.60
N LEU A 269 -16.75 11.12 -5.99
CA LEU A 269 -16.51 12.52 -6.37
C LEU A 269 -16.71 12.80 -7.88
N GLY A 270 -17.72 12.16 -8.48
CA GLY A 270 -18.04 12.30 -9.91
C GLY A 270 -17.07 11.58 -10.86
N ARG A 271 -16.13 10.76 -10.34
CA ARG A 271 -15.20 9.96 -11.15
C ARG A 271 -15.67 8.51 -11.22
N PRO A 272 -15.64 7.85 -12.39
CA PRO A 272 -15.88 6.42 -12.50
C PRO A 272 -14.91 5.63 -11.61
N ALA A 273 -15.46 4.73 -10.81
CA ALA A 273 -14.69 4.01 -9.80
C ALA A 273 -15.07 2.53 -9.73
N ILE A 274 -14.15 1.71 -9.24
CA ILE A 274 -14.32 0.28 -8.98
C ILE A 274 -14.22 0.08 -7.47
N GLU A 275 -15.22 -0.57 -6.89
CA GLU A 275 -15.27 -0.91 -5.47
C GLU A 275 -14.69 -2.31 -5.24
N VAL A 276 -13.73 -2.39 -4.35
CA VAL A 276 -13.06 -3.62 -3.92
C VAL A 276 -13.20 -3.74 -2.40
N ARG A 277 -13.51 -4.94 -1.93
CA ARG A 277 -13.61 -5.28 -0.52
C ARG A 277 -12.54 -6.28 -0.14
N LEU A 278 -11.87 -6.05 0.99
CA LEU A 278 -10.80 -6.89 1.52
C LEU A 278 -10.74 -6.78 3.06
N PRO A 279 -10.20 -7.78 3.78
CA PRO A 279 -10.02 -7.68 5.23
C PRO A 279 -8.90 -6.68 5.58
N PHE A 280 -8.97 -6.11 6.80
CA PHE A 280 -8.03 -5.09 7.27
C PHE A 280 -6.58 -5.60 7.27
N ASP A 281 -6.29 -6.84 7.65
CA ASP A 281 -4.93 -7.40 7.60
C ASP A 281 -4.31 -7.34 6.19
N ARG A 282 -5.14 -7.32 5.14
CA ARG A 282 -4.69 -7.17 3.75
C ARG A 282 -4.61 -5.71 3.31
N ALA A 283 -5.40 -4.85 3.93
CA ALA A 283 -5.46 -3.43 3.63
C ALA A 283 -4.50 -2.60 4.51
N GLU A 284 -3.90 -3.16 5.56
CA GLU A 284 -3.03 -2.45 6.51
C GLU A 284 -1.98 -1.53 5.84
N PRO A 285 -1.32 -1.92 4.72
CA PRO A 285 -0.38 -1.05 4.02
C PRO A 285 -0.96 0.28 3.49
N LEU A 286 -2.30 0.39 3.37
CA LEU A 286 -3.01 1.64 3.04
C LEU A 286 -3.05 2.64 4.20
N PHE A 287 -2.79 2.19 5.43
CA PHE A 287 -2.94 2.97 6.67
C PHE A 287 -1.59 3.15 7.38
N PRO A 288 -0.54 3.66 6.70
CA PRO A 288 0.80 3.73 7.27
C PRO A 288 0.85 4.60 8.55
N PHE A 289 -0.03 5.60 8.64
CA PHE A 289 -0.12 6.52 9.77
C PHE A 289 -0.43 5.83 11.10
N LEU A 290 -1.10 4.68 11.09
CA LEU A 290 -1.36 3.90 12.31
C LEU A 290 -0.09 3.42 13.01
N SER A 291 1.01 3.29 12.27
CA SER A 291 2.31 2.84 12.77
C SER A 291 3.34 3.97 12.97
N LEU A 292 3.09 5.15 12.41
CA LEU A 292 4.03 6.28 12.41
C LEU A 292 3.98 7.10 13.70
N GLY A 293 2.86 7.11 14.40
CA GLY A 293 2.71 7.84 15.66
C GLY A 293 1.26 8.22 15.97
N GLY A 294 1.08 8.76 17.16
CA GLY A 294 -0.20 9.21 17.70
C GLY A 294 -1.13 8.10 18.16
N SER A 295 -2.28 8.54 18.64
CA SER A 295 -3.31 7.66 19.19
C SER A 295 -4.38 7.47 18.14
N TRP A 296 -4.40 6.27 17.55
CA TRP A 296 -5.41 5.84 16.58
C TRP A 296 -6.26 4.73 17.15
N ARG A 297 -7.50 4.63 16.68
CA ARG A 297 -8.32 3.47 16.98
C ARG A 297 -7.70 2.22 16.35
N PRO A 298 -7.51 1.14 17.10
CA PRO A 298 -7.02 -0.10 16.54
C PRO A 298 -8.12 -0.81 15.74
N PHE A 299 -7.73 -1.44 14.64
CA PHE A 299 -8.60 -2.29 13.83
C PHE A 299 -8.39 -3.78 14.13
N PHE A 300 -9.45 -4.56 14.01
CA PHE A 300 -9.35 -6.01 14.06
C PHE A 300 -9.01 -6.52 12.66
N GLY A 301 -8.13 -7.51 12.56
CA GLY A 301 -7.61 -7.95 11.26
C GLY A 301 -8.66 -8.39 10.23
N ALA A 302 -9.79 -8.91 10.70
CA ALA A 302 -10.92 -9.28 9.85
C ALA A 302 -11.97 -8.17 9.66
N ASP A 303 -11.75 -6.96 10.18
CA ASP A 303 -12.58 -5.80 9.86
C ASP A 303 -12.57 -5.58 8.34
N GLN A 304 -13.70 -5.15 7.77
CA GLN A 304 -13.84 -5.04 6.32
C GLN A 304 -13.40 -3.68 5.84
N VAL A 305 -12.57 -3.64 4.80
CA VAL A 305 -12.19 -2.40 4.11
C VAL A 305 -12.91 -2.37 2.78
N ASP A 306 -13.71 -1.33 2.57
CA ASP A 306 -14.25 -0.98 1.26
C ASP A 306 -13.30 0.05 0.63
N LEU A 307 -12.69 -0.30 -0.50
CA LEU A 307 -11.72 0.50 -1.23
C LEU A 307 -12.27 0.86 -2.61
N TRP A 308 -12.37 2.15 -2.89
CA TRP A 308 -12.76 2.67 -4.19
C TRP A 308 -11.53 3.11 -4.99
N LEU A 309 -11.34 2.52 -6.16
CA LEU A 309 -10.25 2.84 -7.08
C LEU A 309 -10.78 3.62 -8.28
N ASP A 310 -10.02 4.60 -8.76
CA ASP A 310 -10.33 5.25 -10.04
C ASP A 310 -10.26 4.22 -11.18
N ALA A 311 -11.31 4.13 -12.00
CA ALA A 311 -11.43 3.10 -13.03
C ALA A 311 -10.37 3.22 -14.15
N LYS A 312 -9.67 4.35 -14.25
CA LYS A 312 -8.63 4.58 -15.27
C LYS A 312 -7.22 4.51 -14.67
N SER A 313 -6.98 5.22 -13.57
CA SER A 313 -5.64 5.34 -12.98
C SER A 313 -5.35 4.30 -11.89
N TRP A 314 -6.37 3.59 -11.40
CA TRP A 314 -6.28 2.63 -10.30
C TRP A 314 -5.85 3.23 -8.96
N PHE A 315 -5.87 4.56 -8.83
CA PHE A 315 -5.52 5.22 -7.58
C PHE A 315 -6.68 5.16 -6.59
N PRO A 316 -6.40 5.00 -5.28
CA PRO A 316 -7.42 5.11 -4.25
C PRO A 316 -8.14 6.46 -4.32
N LEU A 317 -9.46 6.42 -4.36
CA LEU A 317 -10.36 7.57 -4.29
C LEU A 317 -10.99 7.70 -2.90
N SER A 318 -11.30 6.58 -2.26
CA SER A 318 -11.81 6.53 -0.90
C SER A 318 -11.58 5.13 -0.34
N TYR A 319 -11.44 5.03 0.97
CA TYR A 319 -11.55 3.77 1.67
C TYR A 319 -12.25 3.96 3.01
N ALA A 320 -12.98 2.94 3.45
CA ALA A 320 -13.70 2.94 4.72
C ALA A 320 -13.50 1.61 5.42
N VAL A 321 -13.25 1.64 6.72
CA VAL A 321 -13.07 0.45 7.56
C VAL A 321 -14.35 0.23 8.36
N TYR A 322 -14.92 -0.97 8.25
CA TYR A 322 -16.13 -1.39 8.92
C TYR A 322 -15.82 -2.50 9.93
N PRO A 323 -16.29 -2.37 11.18
CA PRO A 323 -16.08 -3.39 12.18
C PRO A 323 -16.80 -4.69 11.79
N LEU A 324 -16.11 -5.81 11.84
CA LEU A 324 -16.77 -7.12 11.75
C LEU A 324 -17.54 -7.38 13.04
N LEU A 325 -18.80 -7.78 12.94
CA LEU A 325 -19.69 -8.00 14.09
C LEU A 325 -19.85 -9.49 14.43
N ASP A 326 -18.72 -10.16 14.69
CA ASP A 326 -18.71 -11.56 15.12
C ASP A 326 -18.25 -11.72 16.59
N SER A 327 -18.25 -12.96 17.08
CA SER A 327 -17.87 -13.27 18.46
C SER A 327 -16.38 -13.03 18.73
N ARG A 328 -15.52 -13.21 17.72
CA ARG A 328 -14.06 -13.01 17.81
C ARG A 328 -13.71 -11.53 17.92
N SER A 329 -14.22 -10.71 17.00
CA SER A 329 -14.12 -9.24 17.02
C SER A 329 -14.67 -8.69 18.33
N SER A 330 -15.84 -9.17 18.78
CA SER A 330 -16.43 -8.75 20.05
C SER A 330 -15.53 -9.04 21.25
N ARG A 331 -14.85 -10.20 21.27
CA ARG A 331 -13.90 -10.58 22.34
C ARG A 331 -12.64 -9.72 22.28
N TRP A 332 -12.06 -9.56 21.10
CA TRP A 332 -10.88 -8.73 20.88
C TRP A 332 -11.12 -7.28 21.32
N ARG A 333 -12.27 -6.69 20.95
CA ARG A 333 -12.62 -5.30 21.35
C ARG A 333 -12.74 -5.15 22.87
N ARG A 334 -13.28 -6.15 23.57
CA ARG A 334 -13.34 -6.14 25.04
C ARG A 334 -11.95 -6.20 25.70
N CYS A 335 -11.00 -6.92 25.10
CA CYS A 335 -9.64 -6.99 25.63
C CYS A 335 -8.83 -5.72 25.34
N ARG A 336 -9.13 -5.02 24.24
CA ARG A 336 -8.38 -3.83 23.82
C ARG A 336 -9.01 -2.51 24.27
N TRP A 337 -10.27 -2.47 24.73
CA TRP A 337 -10.97 -1.23 25.11
C TRP A 337 -12.13 -1.40 26.11
N THR A 338 -12.30 -0.43 27.03
CA THR A 338 -13.44 -0.32 27.97
C THR A 338 -14.56 0.58 27.41
N ALA A 339 -15.69 -0.06 27.09
CA ALA A 339 -17.06 0.48 27.09
C ALA A 339 -17.37 1.78 26.32
N ASN A 340 -17.83 1.64 25.07
CA ASN A 340 -19.14 2.14 24.64
C ASN A 340 -19.51 1.59 23.24
N ARG A 341 -20.63 0.86 23.19
CA ARG A 341 -21.32 0.45 21.95
C ARG A 341 -22.03 1.70 21.39
N ARG A 342 -22.12 1.96 20.08
CA ARG A 342 -22.30 1.11 18.88
C ARG A 342 -21.37 1.66 17.77
N PRO A 343 -21.08 0.91 16.69
CA PRO A 343 -21.99 1.09 15.54
C PRO A 343 -22.07 -0.10 14.55
N PRO A 344 -23.11 -0.09 13.68
CA PRO A 344 -23.10 -0.69 12.34
C PRO A 344 -22.60 0.30 11.24
N ALA A 345 -21.89 1.37 11.62
CA ALA A 345 -21.35 2.43 10.75
C ALA A 345 -19.81 2.27 10.62
N PRO A 346 -19.15 2.89 9.62
CA PRO A 346 -17.70 2.75 9.46
C PRO A 346 -16.96 3.32 10.68
N SER A 347 -15.94 2.62 11.16
CA SER A 347 -15.09 3.06 12.27
C SER A 347 -14.12 4.16 11.86
N GLU A 348 -13.72 4.15 10.58
CA GLU A 348 -12.91 5.19 9.97
C GLU A 348 -13.31 5.28 8.50
N SER A 349 -13.38 6.50 7.98
CA SER A 349 -13.55 6.76 6.55
C SER A 349 -12.52 7.76 6.08
N LEU A 350 -11.75 7.37 5.07
CA LEU A 350 -10.91 8.28 4.30
C LEU A 350 -11.56 8.54 2.95
N THR A 351 -11.80 9.81 2.69
CA THR A 351 -12.22 10.27 1.36
C THR A 351 -11.10 11.11 0.78
N SER A 352 -10.50 10.64 -0.32
CA SER A 352 -9.56 11.47 -1.05
C SER A 352 -10.33 12.56 -1.78
N ARG A 353 -9.85 13.80 -1.74
CA ARG A 353 -10.11 14.79 -2.78
C ARG A 353 -8.82 14.99 -3.55
N ALA A 354 -8.62 14.17 -4.59
CA ALA A 354 -7.51 14.35 -5.50
C ALA A 354 -7.68 15.68 -6.30
N ARG A 355 -7.04 16.77 -5.85
CA ARG A 355 -6.81 17.94 -6.70
C ARG A 355 -5.55 17.69 -7.53
N GLY A 356 -5.76 17.23 -8.76
CA GLY A 356 -4.73 17.22 -9.79
C GLY A 356 -3.77 16.05 -9.70
N THR A 357 -4.19 14.87 -10.17
CA THR A 357 -3.26 13.91 -10.76
C THR A 357 -2.63 14.56 -11.99
N ARG A 358 -1.50 15.27 -11.81
CA ARG A 358 -0.64 15.66 -12.92
C ARG A 358 0.10 14.41 -13.41
N GLU A 359 -0.61 13.62 -14.21
CA GLU A 359 -0.02 12.56 -15.00
C GLU A 359 0.87 13.22 -16.08
N ARG A 360 2.12 13.52 -15.74
CA ARG A 360 3.13 13.85 -16.76
C ARG A 360 3.51 12.54 -17.46
N SER A 361 2.63 12.06 -18.33
CA SER A 361 3.07 11.12 -19.35
C SER A 361 4.17 11.83 -20.14
N ARG A 362 5.33 11.19 -20.28
CA ARG A 362 6.32 11.64 -21.26
C ARG A 362 5.66 11.48 -22.63
N SER A 363 5.02 12.54 -23.11
CA SER A 363 4.61 12.65 -24.50
C SER A 363 5.82 12.29 -25.34
N ARG A 364 5.70 11.21 -26.12
CA ARG A 364 6.68 10.77 -27.10
C ARG A 364 7.27 11.99 -27.78
N SER A 365 8.57 12.19 -27.57
CA SER A 365 9.38 13.08 -28.40
C SER A 365 9.05 12.78 -29.86
N ARG A 366 8.30 13.70 -30.49
CA ARG A 366 8.16 13.74 -31.94
C ARG A 366 9.57 13.99 -32.45
N ARG A 367 10.22 12.92 -32.91
CA ARG A 367 11.39 13.03 -33.79
C ARG A 367 11.02 14.04 -34.90
N PRO A 368 11.76 15.14 -35.08
CA PRO A 368 11.57 15.95 -36.26
C PRO A 368 11.93 15.07 -37.47
N ARG A 369 10.97 14.91 -38.38
CA ARG A 369 11.20 14.33 -39.71
C ARG A 369 12.36 15.09 -40.36
N ARG A 370 13.50 14.42 -40.53
CA ARG A 370 14.54 14.87 -41.46
C ARG A 370 13.92 14.88 -42.85
N ARG A 371 13.75 16.07 -43.42
CA ARG A 371 13.55 16.25 -44.87
C ARG A 371 14.90 16.04 -45.59
N PRO A 372 14.89 15.47 -46.80
CA PRO A 372 16.10 15.12 -47.53
C PRO A 372 16.81 16.37 -48.06
N ALA A 373 18.13 16.25 -48.18
CA ALA A 373 19.03 17.26 -48.70
C ALA A 373 18.71 17.59 -50.16
N SER A 374 18.49 18.88 -50.45
CA SER A 374 18.58 19.42 -51.79
C SER A 374 19.94 20.10 -51.96
N SER A 375 20.75 19.52 -52.85
CA SER A 375 21.96 20.09 -53.40
C SER A 375 21.72 21.49 -53.99
N ARG A 376 22.52 22.48 -53.59
CA ARG A 376 22.87 23.58 -54.49
C ARG A 376 24.27 24.08 -54.18
N SER A 377 25.09 23.98 -55.22
CA SER A 377 26.45 24.48 -55.33
C SER A 377 26.51 25.99 -55.20
N SER A 378 27.50 26.49 -54.47
CA SER A 378 28.15 27.76 -54.77
C SER A 378 29.62 27.65 -54.39
N ARG A 379 30.48 27.96 -55.37
CA ARG A 379 31.94 27.92 -55.29
C ARG A 379 32.48 29.28 -54.82
N ARG A 380 33.75 29.23 -54.38
CA ARG A 380 34.76 30.31 -54.22
C ARG A 380 34.72 31.00 -52.84
N THR A 381 35.83 31.19 -52.12
CA THR A 381 37.27 31.16 -52.46
C THR A 381 38.11 31.10 -51.17
N LEU A 382 39.29 30.42 -51.25
CA LEU A 382 40.62 30.68 -50.64
C LEU A 382 40.68 31.37 -49.26
N THR A 383 41.32 30.83 -48.23
CA THR A 383 42.80 30.72 -48.06
C THR A 383 43.14 29.64 -47.02
N ALA A 384 44.02 28.69 -47.34
CA ALA A 384 45.40 28.59 -46.83
C ALA A 384 45.53 28.64 -45.30
N TRP A 385 45.98 27.51 -44.70
CA TRP A 385 47.21 27.39 -43.92
C TRP A 385 47.47 25.89 -43.67
N ALA A 386 48.71 25.46 -43.93
CA ALA A 386 49.16 24.08 -43.94
C ALA A 386 50.04 23.77 -42.71
N CYS A 387 50.36 22.47 -42.54
CA CYS A 387 51.59 21.94 -41.93
C CYS A 387 51.71 22.07 -40.38
N ILE A 388 52.17 21.12 -39.54
CA ILE A 388 53.17 20.02 -39.57
C ILE A 388 52.95 19.19 -38.27
N ARG A 389 52.61 17.88 -38.29
CA ARG A 389 53.42 16.64 -38.09
C ARG A 389 54.78 16.76 -37.36
N TRP A 390 54.99 16.06 -36.23
CA TRP A 390 56.21 15.33 -35.77
C TRP A 390 56.19 15.13 -34.23
N CYS A 391 56.18 13.89 -33.72
CA CYS A 391 57.32 13.06 -33.24
C CYS A 391 57.64 13.21 -31.74
N CYS A 392 57.70 12.06 -31.07
CA CYS A 392 58.24 11.80 -29.71
C CYS A 392 59.71 12.27 -29.59
N PRO A 393 60.30 12.52 -28.39
CA PRO A 393 60.70 11.40 -27.51
C PRO A 393 60.77 11.67 -25.97
N LEU A 394 60.83 10.56 -25.23
CA LEU A 394 61.55 10.27 -23.96
C LEU A 394 62.08 11.43 -23.09
N LEU A 395 61.79 11.39 -21.78
CA LEU A 395 62.73 11.68 -20.67
C LEU A 395 62.17 11.19 -19.30
N ARG A 396 62.88 10.21 -18.71
CA ARG A 396 63.05 9.98 -17.26
C ARG A 396 64.46 10.52 -16.90
N PRO A 397 64.94 10.59 -15.63
CA PRO A 397 64.32 10.41 -14.30
C PRO A 397 64.71 11.51 -13.27
N ARG A 398 64.18 11.47 -12.04
CA ARG A 398 64.97 11.80 -10.82
C ARG A 398 64.32 11.27 -9.53
N ARG A 399 65.14 10.60 -8.72
CA ARG A 399 64.92 10.19 -7.32
C ARG A 399 65.20 11.36 -6.37
N ALA A 400 64.48 11.45 -5.25
CA ALA A 400 65.03 11.77 -3.93
C ALA A 400 63.99 11.45 -2.82
N SER A 401 64.48 10.93 -1.70
CA SER A 401 63.78 10.33 -0.56
C SER A 401 63.42 11.40 0.54
N PRO A 402 63.39 11.09 1.86
CA PRO A 402 62.20 10.70 2.64
C PRO A 402 61.93 11.58 3.89
N SER A 403 60.71 11.54 4.45
CA SER A 403 60.43 11.89 5.87
C SER A 403 59.15 11.18 6.31
N ARG A 404 59.21 10.16 7.19
CA ARG A 404 59.23 10.16 8.67
C ARG A 404 57.94 10.63 9.35
N ARG A 405 57.38 9.68 10.14
CA ARG A 405 56.51 9.80 11.34
C ARG A 405 55.06 10.22 11.04
N SER A 406 54.02 9.70 11.69
CA SER A 406 53.93 9.01 12.98
C SER A 406 52.55 8.33 13.07
N SER A 407 52.53 7.12 13.62
CA SER A 407 51.33 6.48 14.17
C SER A 407 50.87 7.22 15.44
N PRO A 408 49.58 7.13 15.78
CA PRO A 408 49.23 6.87 17.17
C PRO A 408 48.27 5.68 17.30
N THR A 409 48.63 4.83 18.25
CA THR A 409 47.87 3.75 18.88
C THR A 409 46.61 4.29 19.59
N PRO A 410 45.57 3.45 19.77
CA PRO A 410 44.31 3.83 20.39
C PRO A 410 44.42 3.88 21.92
N ARG A 411 43.83 4.92 22.53
CA ARG A 411 43.50 4.94 23.96
C ARG A 411 42.18 4.18 24.17
N ALA A 412 42.29 3.05 24.86
CA ALA A 412 41.28 2.66 25.84
C ALA A 412 41.28 3.70 26.98
N TRP A 413 40.18 3.81 27.72
CA TRP A 413 40.10 3.66 29.19
C TRP A 413 38.63 3.95 29.63
N PRO A 414 38.23 3.44 30.80
CA PRO A 414 36.88 2.97 31.12
C PRO A 414 36.15 3.88 32.14
N GLY A 415 34.91 3.53 32.45
CA GLY A 415 34.09 4.11 33.52
C GLY A 415 32.64 3.76 33.35
#